data_AF-A0A816I8X2-F1
#
_entry.id   AF-A0A816I8X2-F1
#
_cell.length_a   1.000
_cell.length_b   1.000
_cell.length_c   1.000
_cell.angle_alpha   90.00
_cell.angle_beta   90.00
_cell.angle_gamma   90.00
#
_symmetry.space_group_name_H-M   'P 1'
#
loop_
_entity.id
_entity.type
_entity.pdbx_description
1 polymer ?
#
loop_
_entity_poly.entity_id
_entity_poly.type
_entity_poly.pdbx_seq_one_letter_code
_entity_poly.pdbx_strand_id
1 'polypeptide(L)'
;MERERFNVVFGFDHLDYTDLSKDSSKGSLSRQDLGGSSISSLSKGKQIFQGHREVFTHFISLPLATHSKLQDEVKGFQASVVNMGFHESLLVSPSKLHLTVVMLNLKDVKDLDKAKRVLKDISKNVNDALDNRPVAIRLRGLECMEESLDKTRVLYAPVEEVGKEGRLLRACRILIL
;
A
#
# COMPACT_ATOMS: atom_id res chain seq x y z
N MET A 1 6.87 27.16 -9.32
CA MET A 1 6.43 25.89 -8.70
C MET A 1 5.88 25.01 -9.81
N GLU A 2 6.66 24.03 -10.23
CA GLU A 2 6.34 23.17 -11.38
C GLU A 2 5.35 22.09 -10.92
N ARG A 3 4.21 21.97 -11.61
CA ARG A 3 3.14 21.02 -11.27
C ARG A 3 3.36 19.76 -12.08
N GLU A 4 3.51 18.61 -11.43
CA GLU A 4 3.66 17.35 -12.13
C GLU A 4 2.29 16.91 -12.70
N ARG A 5 2.28 16.56 -13.99
CA ARG A 5 1.08 16.12 -14.73
C ARG A 5 1.24 14.64 -15.07
N PHE A 6 0.27 13.82 -14.70
CA PHE A 6 0.36 12.37 -14.81
C PHE A 6 -0.63 11.82 -15.84
N ASN A 7 -0.15 10.95 -16.72
CA ASN A 7 -0.99 10.05 -17.50
C ASN A 7 -1.27 8.81 -16.65
N VAL A 8 -2.53 8.39 -16.57
CA VAL A 8 -2.88 7.16 -15.85
C VAL A 8 -2.48 5.95 -16.70
N VAL A 9 -1.50 5.21 -16.22
CA VAL A 9 -1.05 3.93 -16.76
C VAL A 9 -1.30 2.89 -15.68
N PHE A 10 -2.03 1.81 -15.99
CA PHE A 10 -2.25 0.74 -15.01
C PHE A 10 -1.10 -0.25 -15.05
N GLY A 11 -0.47 -0.48 -13.89
CA GLY A 11 0.51 -1.54 -13.68
C GLY A 11 -0.04 -2.65 -12.79
N PHE A 12 0.38 -3.89 -13.05
CA PHE A 12 0.33 -4.97 -12.07
C PHE A 12 1.73 -5.15 -11.50
N ASP A 13 1.86 -4.94 -10.21
CA ASP A 13 3.11 -5.15 -9.50
C ASP A 13 2.94 -6.31 -8.49
N HIS A 14 3.99 -7.12 -8.34
CA HIS A 14 4.02 -8.23 -7.40
C HIS A 14 4.48 -7.75 -6.02
N LEU A 15 3.86 -8.26 -4.96
CA LEU A 15 4.29 -7.98 -3.58
C LEU A 15 5.35 -9.00 -3.14
N ASP A 16 6.62 -8.59 -3.16
CA ASP A 16 7.70 -9.38 -2.56
C ASP A 16 7.66 -9.24 -1.02
N TYR A 17 7.05 -10.19 -0.32
CA TYR A 17 6.88 -10.17 1.14
C TYR A 17 8.12 -10.64 1.94
N THR A 18 9.26 -10.86 1.27
CA THR A 18 10.39 -11.62 1.83
C THR A 18 11.36 -10.85 2.73
N ASP A 19 11.19 -9.55 2.95
CA ASP A 19 12.23 -8.72 3.61
C ASP A 19 11.96 -8.33 5.08
N LEU A 20 10.92 -8.88 5.73
CA LEU A 20 10.53 -8.46 7.09
C LEU A 20 10.31 -9.59 8.11
N SER A 21 10.86 -10.79 7.89
CA SER A 21 10.77 -11.87 8.90
C SER A 21 12.09 -12.58 9.16
N LYS A 22 13.02 -11.90 9.84
CA LYS A 22 14.03 -12.56 10.67
C LYS A 22 14.27 -11.71 11.91
N ASP A 23 13.57 -12.00 13.00
CA ASP A 23 14.23 -12.45 14.24
C ASP A 23 13.19 -12.83 15.33
N SER A 24 13.67 -13.60 16.30
CA SER A 24 13.06 -14.00 17.58
C SER A 24 12.30 -15.33 17.62
N SER A 25 13.04 -16.39 17.96
CA SER A 25 12.52 -17.51 18.76
C SER A 25 13.67 -18.32 19.38
N LYS A 26 14.01 -18.03 20.65
CA LYS A 26 14.53 -19.02 21.62
C LYS A 26 14.06 -18.63 23.02
N GLY A 27 13.33 -19.52 23.69
CA GLY A 27 12.91 -19.35 25.08
C GLY A 27 11.75 -20.27 25.47
N SER A 28 12.02 -21.57 25.58
CA SER A 28 11.07 -22.58 26.09
C SER A 28 11.19 -22.69 27.62
N LEU A 29 10.07 -22.58 28.34
CA LEU A 29 9.95 -23.02 29.74
C LEU A 29 8.58 -23.64 30.02
N SER A 30 8.59 -24.57 30.95
CA SER A 30 7.73 -25.75 31.15
C SER A 30 6.45 -25.55 31.97
N ARG A 31 5.50 -26.48 31.79
CA ARG A 31 4.27 -26.72 32.56
C ARG A 31 4.53 -27.06 34.04
N GLN A 32 3.60 -26.68 34.93
CA GLN A 32 3.03 -27.52 36.01
C GLN A 32 1.77 -26.88 36.66
N ASP A 33 0.91 -27.76 37.19
CA ASP A 33 -0.53 -27.65 37.54
C ASP A 33 -0.88 -26.91 38.86
N LEU A 34 -2.18 -26.51 38.98
CA LEU A 34 -3.18 -27.03 39.97
C LEU A 34 -4.26 -25.98 40.38
N GLY A 35 -5.55 -26.35 40.30
CA GLY A 35 -6.55 -26.06 41.37
C GLY A 35 -7.72 -25.07 41.12
N GLY A 36 -8.90 -25.59 40.74
CA GLY A 36 -10.16 -25.50 41.52
C GLY A 36 -11.08 -24.25 41.59
N SER A 37 -12.21 -24.32 40.86
CA SER A 37 -13.62 -24.04 41.26
C SER A 37 -14.30 -22.63 41.26
N SER A 38 -15.47 -22.64 40.57
CA SER A 38 -16.78 -21.99 40.88
C SER A 38 -17.25 -20.66 40.21
N ILE A 39 -17.80 -20.83 38.99
CA ILE A 39 -19.07 -20.35 38.37
C ILE A 39 -19.73 -19.00 38.79
N SER A 40 -19.79 -18.06 37.83
CA SER A 40 -20.97 -17.33 37.25
C SER A 40 -20.51 -15.94 36.75
N SER A 41 -20.81 -15.40 35.57
CA SER A 41 -21.64 -15.72 34.42
C SER A 41 -21.21 -14.82 33.24
N LEU A 42 -21.30 -15.34 32.00
CA LEU A 42 -21.19 -14.64 30.70
C LEU A 42 -19.88 -13.92 30.32
N SER A 43 -18.92 -14.70 29.80
CA SER A 43 -18.01 -14.25 28.74
C SER A 43 -17.98 -15.31 27.64
N LYS A 44 -18.93 -15.21 26.71
CA LYS A 44 -18.99 -16.10 25.54
C LYS A 44 -17.85 -15.76 24.60
N GLY A 45 -16.87 -16.67 24.56
CA GLY A 45 -16.10 -16.98 23.36
C GLY A 45 -14.94 -16.05 23.11
N LYS A 46 -13.79 -16.41 23.68
CA LYS A 46 -12.49 -16.17 23.06
C LYS A 46 -12.49 -16.96 21.74
N GLN A 47 -13.06 -16.38 20.68
CA GLN A 47 -12.81 -16.87 19.34
C GLN A 47 -11.34 -16.60 19.10
N ILE A 48 -10.57 -17.68 19.07
CA ILE A 48 -9.29 -17.69 18.38
C ILE A 48 -9.66 -17.41 16.92
N PHE A 49 -9.72 -16.13 16.56
CA PHE A 49 -9.56 -15.75 15.17
C PHE A 49 -8.11 -16.12 14.84
N GLN A 50 -7.91 -17.37 14.41
CA GLN A 50 -6.97 -17.60 13.30
C GLN A 50 -7.60 -16.91 12.10
N GLY A 51 -7.55 -15.57 12.11
CA GLY A 51 -7.89 -14.79 10.94
C GLY A 51 -6.91 -15.23 9.88
N HIS A 52 -7.39 -15.94 8.86
CA HIS A 52 -6.66 -16.01 7.61
C HIS A 52 -6.43 -14.56 7.19
N ARG A 53 -5.22 -14.04 7.44
CA ARG A 53 -4.79 -12.81 6.80
C ARG A 53 -4.84 -13.11 5.31
N GLU A 54 -5.70 -12.40 4.59
CA GLU A 54 -5.68 -12.47 3.14
C GLU A 54 -4.29 -12.05 2.69
N VAL A 55 -3.59 -12.96 2.02
CA VAL A 55 -2.28 -12.69 1.45
C VAL A 55 -2.54 -12.01 0.11
N PHE A 56 -2.29 -10.72 0.04
CA PHE A 56 -2.28 -10.00 -1.22
C PHE A 56 -1.03 -10.40 -2.02
N THR A 57 -1.22 -10.70 -3.29
CA THR A 57 -0.15 -11.14 -4.20
C THR A 57 0.16 -10.09 -5.26
N HIS A 58 -0.83 -9.26 -5.60
CA HIS A 58 -0.74 -8.24 -6.64
C HIS A 58 -1.43 -6.96 -6.17
N PHE A 59 -1.19 -5.87 -6.89
CA PHE A 59 -1.94 -4.64 -6.74
C PHE A 59 -2.07 -3.92 -8.07
N ILE A 60 -3.07 -3.03 -8.16
CA ILE A 60 -3.23 -2.07 -9.24
C ILE A 60 -2.56 -0.78 -8.79
N SER A 61 -1.61 -0.30 -9.60
CA SER A 61 -0.84 0.90 -9.30
C SER A 61 -0.92 1.95 -10.40
N LEU A 62 -0.74 3.20 -10.01
CA LEU A 62 -0.40 4.31 -10.89
C LEU A 62 1.09 4.61 -10.73
N PRO A 63 1.94 4.33 -11.73
CA PRO A 63 3.38 4.49 -11.62
C PRO A 63 3.75 5.98 -11.62
N LEU A 64 4.52 6.40 -10.61
CA LEU A 64 4.99 7.78 -10.45
C LEU A 64 6.45 7.93 -10.91
N ALA A 65 7.21 6.84 -10.92
CA ALA A 65 8.60 6.80 -11.37
C ALA A 65 8.79 7.14 -12.87
N THR A 66 7.72 7.33 -13.64
CA THR A 66 7.79 7.84 -15.03
C THR A 66 8.31 9.30 -15.10
N HIS A 67 8.32 10.02 -13.97
CA HIS A 67 8.79 11.40 -13.88
C HIS A 67 10.17 11.49 -13.20
N SER A 68 11.21 11.81 -13.97
CA SER A 68 12.59 11.90 -13.47
C SER A 68 12.76 12.96 -12.37
N LYS A 69 12.07 14.10 -12.52
CA LYS A 69 12.11 15.17 -11.52
C LYS A 69 11.64 14.69 -10.15
N LEU A 70 10.51 13.98 -10.09
CA LEU A 70 10.02 13.38 -8.85
C LEU A 70 11.04 12.41 -8.25
N GLN A 71 11.65 11.57 -9.09
CA GLN A 71 12.68 10.64 -8.61
C GLN A 71 13.88 11.39 -8.00
N ASP A 72 14.31 12.50 -8.60
CA ASP A 72 15.45 13.28 -8.10
C ASP A 72 15.12 14.01 -6.79
N GLU A 73 13.90 14.56 -6.66
CA GLU A 73 13.41 15.14 -5.40
C GLU A 73 13.34 14.07 -4.29
N VAL A 74 12.88 12.87 -4.61
CA VAL A 74 12.82 11.75 -3.66
C VAL A 74 14.21 11.28 -3.26
N LYS A 75 15.17 11.20 -4.21
CA LYS A 75 16.58 10.90 -3.88
C LYS A 75 17.18 11.94 -2.94
N GLY A 76 16.92 13.23 -3.18
CA GLY A 76 17.38 14.31 -2.30
C GLY A 76 16.79 14.20 -0.88
N PHE A 77 15.50 13.89 -0.78
CA PHE A 77 14.85 13.61 0.50
C PHE A 77 15.46 12.37 1.18
N GLN A 78 15.65 11.28 0.46
CA GLN A 78 16.24 10.03 0.97
C GLN A 78 17.67 10.23 1.48
N ALA A 79 18.51 10.96 0.75
CA ALA A 79 19.85 11.32 1.20
C ALA A 79 19.81 12.10 2.53
N SER A 80 18.84 13.00 2.69
CA SER A 80 18.63 13.73 3.94
C SER A 80 18.22 12.80 5.09
N VAL A 81 17.37 11.80 4.83
CA VAL A 81 16.97 10.78 5.82
C VAL A 81 18.13 9.89 6.24
N VAL A 82 18.98 9.47 5.30
CA VAL A 82 20.21 8.72 5.60
C VAL A 82 21.17 9.56 6.46
N ASN A 83 21.34 10.84 6.14
CA ASN A 83 22.15 11.76 6.93
C ASN A 83 21.63 11.97 8.37
N MET A 84 20.34 11.73 8.62
CA MET A 84 19.75 11.73 9.96
C MET A 84 20.03 10.43 10.75
N GLY A 85 20.68 9.43 10.13
CA GLY A 85 21.09 8.18 10.76
C GLY A 85 20.17 6.98 10.48
N PHE A 86 19.19 7.12 9.59
CA PHE A 86 18.34 6.00 9.18
C PHE A 86 19.05 5.12 8.15
N HIS A 87 18.82 3.81 8.25
CA HIS A 87 19.42 2.85 7.33
C HIS A 87 18.73 2.90 5.96
N GLU A 88 19.51 2.84 4.88
CA GLU A 88 19.01 2.92 3.49
C GLU A 88 17.99 1.82 3.16
N SER A 89 18.08 0.65 3.80
CA SER A 89 17.11 -0.45 3.61
C SER A 89 15.67 -0.11 4.02
N LEU A 90 15.46 0.99 4.75
CA LEU A 90 14.12 1.48 5.10
C LEU A 90 13.48 2.27 3.94
N LEU A 91 14.25 2.59 2.90
CA LEU A 91 13.86 3.49 1.84
C LEU A 91 13.45 2.69 0.60
N VAL A 92 12.28 3.01 0.04
CA VAL A 92 11.82 2.44 -1.23
C VAL A 92 12.62 3.04 -2.37
N SER A 93 13.11 2.21 -3.30
CA SER A 93 13.79 2.70 -4.51
C SER A 93 12.94 3.77 -5.22
N PRO A 94 13.49 4.93 -5.62
CA PRO A 94 12.77 5.94 -6.39
C PRO A 94 12.12 5.41 -7.68
N SER A 95 12.71 4.37 -8.29
CA SER A 95 12.16 3.71 -9.48
C SER A 95 10.90 2.88 -9.21
N LYS A 96 10.60 2.58 -7.94
CA LYS A 96 9.43 1.80 -7.50
C LYS A 96 8.30 2.70 -6.97
N LEU A 97 8.40 4.02 -7.10
CA LEU A 97 7.37 4.94 -6.64
C LEU A 97 6.08 4.75 -7.44
N HIS A 98 4.99 4.52 -6.72
CA HIS A 98 3.66 4.34 -7.28
C HIS A 98 2.59 4.73 -6.27
N LEU A 99 1.39 5.04 -6.76
CA LEU A 99 0.18 5.10 -5.95
C LEU A 99 -0.55 3.76 -6.07
N THR A 100 -0.66 3.04 -4.96
CA THR A 100 -1.47 1.82 -4.87
C THR A 100 -2.95 2.19 -4.83
N VAL A 101 -3.75 1.60 -5.72
CA VAL A 101 -5.20 1.86 -5.80
C VAL A 101 -6.01 0.69 -5.27
N VAL A 102 -5.62 -0.54 -5.62
CA VAL A 102 -6.34 -1.77 -5.23
C VAL A 102 -5.35 -2.86 -4.88
N MET A 103 -5.59 -3.57 -3.78
CA MET A 103 -4.86 -4.78 -3.40
C MET A 103 -5.62 -6.02 -3.86
N LEU A 104 -4.92 -6.97 -4.47
CA LEU A 104 -5.52 -8.15 -5.10
C LEU A 104 -4.88 -9.45 -4.57
N ASN A 105 -5.72 -10.46 -4.36
CA ASN A 105 -5.30 -11.83 -4.10
C ASN A 105 -5.62 -12.67 -5.34
N LEU A 106 -4.65 -12.77 -6.25
CA LEU A 106 -4.74 -13.57 -7.46
C LEU A 106 -3.96 -14.87 -7.23
N LYS A 107 -4.66 -16.01 -7.26
CA LYS A 107 -4.09 -17.31 -6.84
C LYS A 107 -3.43 -18.07 -7.98
N ASP A 108 -3.89 -17.83 -9.21
CA ASP A 108 -3.40 -18.49 -10.39
C ASP A 108 -3.45 -17.59 -11.64
N VAL A 109 -3.00 -18.14 -12.77
CA VAL A 109 -2.98 -17.43 -14.06
C VAL A 109 -4.38 -17.07 -14.55
N LYS A 110 -5.42 -17.84 -14.20
CA LYS A 110 -6.81 -17.54 -14.61
C LYS A 110 -7.31 -16.29 -13.88
N ASP A 111 -7.02 -16.15 -12.59
CA ASP A 111 -7.33 -14.94 -11.82
C ASP A 111 -6.61 -13.72 -12.40
N LEU A 112 -5.33 -13.88 -12.74
CA LEU A 112 -4.54 -12.83 -13.39
C LEU A 112 -5.13 -12.40 -14.74
N ASP A 113 -5.50 -13.36 -15.59
CA ASP A 113 -6.10 -13.08 -16.89
C ASP A 113 -7.49 -12.43 -16.76
N LYS A 114 -8.27 -12.83 -15.75
CA LYS A 114 -9.54 -12.17 -15.44
C LYS A 114 -9.32 -10.72 -15.00
N ALA A 115 -8.36 -10.46 -14.11
CA ALA A 115 -8.03 -9.10 -13.67
C ALA A 115 -7.59 -8.22 -14.86
N LYS A 116 -6.74 -8.74 -15.75
CA LYS A 116 -6.33 -8.04 -16.98
C LYS A 116 -7.52 -7.70 -17.89
N ARG A 117 -8.46 -8.63 -18.06
CA ARG A 117 -9.68 -8.40 -18.86
C ARG A 117 -10.54 -7.30 -18.25
N VAL A 118 -10.82 -7.37 -16.95
CA VAL A 118 -11.61 -6.36 -16.23
C VAL A 118 -10.97 -4.98 -16.39
N LEU A 119 -9.66 -4.84 -16.14
CA LEU A 119 -8.95 -3.57 -16.31
C LEU A 119 -9.06 -3.03 -17.75
N LYS A 120 -8.96 -3.91 -18.76
CA LYS A 120 -9.12 -3.52 -20.15
C LYS A 120 -10.54 -3.02 -20.44
N ASP A 121 -11.55 -3.71 -19.93
CA ASP A 121 -12.97 -3.41 -20.17
C ASP A 121 -13.38 -2.09 -19.52
N ILE A 122 -12.84 -1.75 -18.33
CA ILE A 122 -13.14 -0.49 -17.63
C ILE A 122 -12.27 0.68 -18.07
N SER A 123 -11.24 0.46 -18.90
CA SER A 123 -10.25 1.48 -19.27
C SER A 123 -10.88 2.76 -19.84
N LYS A 124 -11.90 2.62 -20.70
CA LYS A 124 -12.65 3.76 -21.26
C LYS A 124 -13.36 4.55 -20.15
N ASN A 125 -14.02 3.86 -19.22
CA ASN A 125 -14.72 4.52 -18.11
C ASN A 125 -13.75 5.27 -17.19
N VAL A 126 -12.56 4.72 -16.96
CA VAL A 126 -11.52 5.42 -16.20
C VAL A 126 -11.04 6.66 -16.94
N ASN A 127 -10.75 6.56 -18.24
CA ASN A 127 -10.35 7.72 -19.05
C ASN A 127 -11.44 8.80 -19.11
N ASP A 128 -12.71 8.40 -19.23
CA ASP A 128 -13.84 9.32 -19.21
C ASP A 128 -13.98 10.01 -17.85
N ALA A 129 -13.75 9.31 -16.73
CA ALA A 129 -13.72 9.90 -15.39
C ALA A 129 -12.56 10.89 -15.17
N LEU A 130 -11.49 10.73 -15.96
CA LEU A 130 -10.36 11.64 -16.05
C LEU A 130 -10.58 12.73 -17.12
N ASP A 131 -11.78 12.91 -17.66
CA ASP A 131 -12.06 13.86 -18.74
C ASP A 131 -11.08 13.73 -19.93
N ASN A 132 -10.55 12.53 -20.19
CA ASN A 132 -9.55 12.25 -21.22
C ASN A 132 -8.32 13.19 -21.18
N ARG A 133 -7.93 13.66 -19.99
CA ARG A 133 -6.75 14.51 -19.80
C ARG A 133 -5.96 14.12 -18.55
N PRO A 134 -4.69 14.53 -18.42
CA PRO A 134 -3.88 14.25 -17.23
C PRO A 134 -4.51 14.80 -15.94
N VAL A 135 -4.17 14.18 -14.81
CA VAL A 135 -4.41 14.75 -13.47
C VAL A 135 -3.08 15.22 -12.91
N ALA A 136 -3.07 16.39 -12.29
CA ALA A 136 -1.93 16.87 -11.53
C ALA A 136 -2.15 16.54 -10.06
N ILE A 137 -1.15 15.90 -9.44
CA ILE A 137 -1.14 15.64 -8.01
C ILE A 137 0.03 16.36 -7.34
N ARG A 138 -0.10 16.54 -6.04
CA ARG A 138 0.96 17.03 -5.17
C ARG A 138 1.19 16.02 -4.06
N LEU A 139 2.43 15.60 -3.90
CA LEU A 139 2.88 14.84 -2.75
C LEU A 139 3.41 15.82 -1.70
N ARG A 140 2.84 15.83 -0.50
CA ARG A 140 3.24 16.80 0.54
C ARG A 140 3.20 16.20 1.94
N GLY A 141 4.31 16.36 2.65
CA GLY A 141 4.43 15.87 4.02
C GLY A 141 4.60 14.35 4.07
N LEU A 142 4.47 13.80 5.27
CA LEU A 142 4.51 12.38 5.54
C LEU A 142 3.38 12.02 6.51
N GLU A 143 2.76 10.88 6.27
CA GLU A 143 1.78 10.26 7.15
C GLU A 143 2.19 8.80 7.43
N CYS A 144 1.62 8.22 8.48
CA CYS A 144 1.81 6.84 8.88
C CYS A 144 0.56 6.02 8.56
N MET A 145 0.75 4.76 8.14
CA MET A 145 -0.37 3.85 7.86
C MET A 145 -1.05 3.34 9.14
N GLU A 146 -0.36 3.39 10.27
CA GLU A 146 -0.88 3.03 11.59
C GLU A 146 -1.32 4.29 12.36
N GLU A 147 -2.24 4.12 13.32
CA GLU A 147 -2.80 5.23 14.11
C GLU A 147 -1.76 5.94 15.00
N SER A 148 -0.61 5.33 15.28
CA SER A 148 0.43 5.90 16.13
C SER A 148 1.84 5.65 15.60
N LEU A 149 2.73 6.63 15.80
CA LEU A 149 4.11 6.60 15.27
C LEU A 149 4.96 5.47 15.87
N ASP A 150 4.71 5.08 17.11
CA ASP A 150 5.40 3.98 17.80
C ASP A 150 5.06 2.60 17.21
N LYS A 151 3.95 2.49 16.46
CA LYS A 151 3.50 1.25 15.83
C LYS A 151 3.69 1.23 14.33
N THR A 152 3.95 2.39 13.72
CA THR A 152 4.02 2.48 12.26
C THR A 152 5.19 1.70 11.70
N ARG A 153 4.89 0.94 10.65
CA ARG A 153 5.90 0.26 9.83
C ARG A 153 6.05 0.88 8.45
N VAL A 154 5.13 1.77 8.09
CA VAL A 154 5.04 2.37 6.75
C VAL A 154 4.78 3.85 6.89
N LEU A 155 5.68 4.64 6.33
CA LEU A 155 5.48 6.06 6.06
C LEU A 155 5.17 6.25 4.58
N TYR A 156 4.26 7.15 4.27
CA TYR A 156 3.92 7.51 2.90
C TYR A 156 3.74 9.02 2.76
N ALA A 157 3.88 9.52 1.54
CA ALA A 157 3.57 10.90 1.22
C ALA A 157 2.08 11.01 0.82
N PRO A 158 1.26 11.81 1.52
CA PRO A 158 -0.14 12.05 1.15
C PRO A 158 -0.27 12.60 -0.27
N VAL A 159 -1.34 12.19 -0.95
CA VAL A 159 -1.66 12.60 -2.33
C VAL A 159 -2.77 13.64 -2.32
N GLU A 160 -2.50 14.81 -2.88
CA GLU A 160 -3.50 15.87 -3.09
C GLU A 160 -3.73 16.12 -4.58
N GLU A 161 -4.98 16.06 -5.05
CA GLU A 161 -5.32 16.47 -6.41
C GLU A 161 -5.25 18.01 -6.56
N VAL A 162 -4.45 18.48 -7.50
CA VAL A 162 -4.35 19.90 -7.83
C VAL A 162 -5.58 20.32 -8.63
N GLY A 163 -6.21 21.42 -8.23
CA GLY A 163 -7.44 21.91 -8.85
C GLY A 163 -8.73 21.39 -8.20
N LYS A 164 -8.63 20.35 -7.36
CA LYS A 164 -9.74 19.80 -6.55
C LYS A 164 -10.98 19.42 -7.37
N GLU A 165 -10.79 18.97 -8.61
CA GLU A 165 -11.87 18.55 -9.50
C GLU A 165 -12.42 17.16 -9.13
N GLY A 166 -11.68 16.40 -8.31
CA GLY A 166 -12.04 15.07 -7.82
C GLY A 166 -11.92 13.98 -8.87
N ARG A 167 -11.19 14.25 -9.97
CA ARG A 167 -11.05 13.35 -11.12
C ARG A 167 -10.28 12.09 -10.76
N LEU A 168 -9.23 12.23 -9.95
CA LEU A 168 -8.45 11.08 -9.48
C LEU A 168 -9.33 10.16 -8.62
N LEU A 169 -10.09 10.72 -7.68
CA LEU A 169 -10.98 9.94 -6.82
C LEU A 169 -12.07 9.22 -7.62
N ARG A 170 -12.66 9.87 -8.63
CA ARG A 170 -13.64 9.23 -9.52
C ARG A 170 -13.02 8.07 -10.30
N ALA A 171 -11.82 8.26 -10.86
CA ALA A 171 -11.10 7.21 -11.55
C ALA A 171 -10.76 6.02 -10.63
N CYS A 172 -10.25 6.29 -9.42
CA CYS A 172 -9.96 5.25 -8.43
C CYS A 172 -11.21 4.48 -7.99
N ARG A 173 -12.36 5.15 -7.86
CA ARG A 173 -13.63 4.46 -7.55
C ARG A 173 -14.02 3.46 -8.62
N ILE A 174 -13.79 3.75 -9.90
CA ILE A 174 -14.07 2.81 -10.99
C ILE A 174 -13.17 1.57 -10.90
N LEU A 175 -11.93 1.72 -10.43
CA LEU A 175 -11.01 0.60 -10.26
C LEU A 175 -11.34 -0.32 -9.07
N ILE A 176 -12.07 0.19 -8.07
CA ILE A 176 -12.42 -0.55 -6.85
C ILE A 176 -13.73 -1.35 -7.00
N LEU A 177 -14.56 -1.00 -7.99
CA LEU A 177 -15.89 -1.59 -8.26
C LEU A 177 -15.79 -2.84 -9.14
#